data_AF-A0A958WJ19-F1
#
_entry.id   AF-A0A958WJ19-F1
#
_cell.length_a   1.000
_cell.length_b   1.000
_cell.length_c   1.000
_cell.angle_alpha   90.00
_cell.angle_beta   90.00
_cell.angle_gamma   90.00
#
_symmetry.space_group_name_H-M   'P 1'
#
loop_
_entity.id
_entity.type
_entity.pdbx_description
1 polymer ?
#
loop_
_entity_poly.entity_id
_entity_poly.type
_entity_poly.pdbx_seq_one_letter_code
_entity_poly.pdbx_strand_id
1 'polypeptide(L)'
;MWVVLIFPFLVQAPVPLKPGNEFEFKLEYGFRTKPPVDKPAGSSGEPQFAGPQLPYVEIRITPTRLSEDEEKVKVTNTLGHRIYSRKAKVGNEILIDMGFTDDLKDHISVYSFDIVFFSKKGDTSRIHLFVEEDGTLLINGEKQGKF
;
A
#
# COMPACT_ATOMS: atom_id res chain seq x y z
N MET A 1 41.05 35.29 9.26
CA MET A 1 39.72 35.49 8.64
C MET A 1 39.17 34.12 8.31
N TRP A 2 38.20 33.61 9.08
CA TRP A 2 37.63 32.28 8.89
C TRP A 2 36.42 32.38 7.96
N VAL A 3 36.47 31.71 6.82
CA VAL A 3 35.31 31.57 5.91
C VAL A 3 34.47 30.42 6.45
N VAL A 4 33.31 30.74 7.01
CA VAL A 4 32.30 29.74 7.38
C VAL A 4 31.57 29.35 6.09
N LEU A 5 31.88 28.15 5.59
CA LEU A 5 31.22 27.54 4.44
C LEU A 5 29.89 26.96 4.92
N ILE A 6 28.81 27.74 4.81
CA ILE A 6 27.45 27.25 5.04
C ILE A 6 27.07 26.41 3.82
N PHE A 7 27.14 25.09 3.98
CA PHE A 7 26.61 24.14 3.01
C PHE A 7 25.08 24.20 3.09
N PRO A 8 24.35 24.65 2.05
CA PRO A 8 22.90 24.56 2.09
C PRO A 8 22.54 23.08 1.98
N PHE A 9 22.09 22.50 3.09
CA PHE A 9 21.35 21.25 3.07
C PHE A 9 20.10 21.50 2.20
N LEU A 10 20.08 20.95 0.99
CA LEU A 10 18.88 20.81 0.18
C LEU A 10 17.94 19.88 0.97
N VAL A 11 17.09 20.47 1.81
CA VAL A 11 15.95 19.78 2.40
C VAL A 11 15.03 19.42 1.24
N GLN A 12 15.09 18.16 0.78
CA GLN A 12 14.06 17.63 -0.09
C GLN A 12 12.73 17.76 0.67
N ALA A 13 11.83 18.60 0.16
CA ALA A 13 10.51 18.73 0.74
C ALA A 13 9.84 17.34 0.74
N PRO A 14 9.19 16.94 1.84
CA PRO A 14 8.47 15.67 1.87
C PRO A 14 7.39 15.67 0.78
N VAL A 15 7.24 14.53 0.08
CA VAL A 15 6.21 14.38 -0.96
C VAL A 15 4.84 14.67 -0.34
N PRO A 16 4.08 15.65 -0.87
CA PRO A 16 2.83 16.07 -0.25
C PRO A 16 1.78 14.96 -0.31
N LEU A 17 0.89 14.92 0.68
CA LEU A 17 -0.20 13.97 0.70
C LEU A 17 -1.26 14.37 -0.34
N LYS A 18 -1.76 13.38 -1.09
CA LYS A 18 -2.84 13.62 -2.05
C LYS A 18 -4.13 13.92 -1.27
N PRO A 19 -4.90 14.96 -1.61
CA PRO A 19 -6.12 15.30 -0.89
C PRO A 19 -7.16 14.18 -0.95
N GLY A 20 -7.88 13.94 0.15
CA GLY A 20 -8.89 12.87 0.26
C GLY A 20 -10.07 12.99 -0.70
N ASN A 21 -10.33 14.18 -1.26
CA ASN A 21 -11.37 14.40 -2.26
C ASN A 21 -10.90 14.15 -3.71
N GLU A 22 -9.64 13.80 -3.93
CA GLU A 22 -9.05 13.51 -5.25
C GLU A 22 -8.91 12.00 -5.54
N PHE A 23 -9.40 11.16 -4.65
CA PHE A 23 -9.49 9.72 -4.85
C PHE A 23 -10.67 9.14 -4.08
N GLU A 24 -11.16 8.01 -4.55
CA GLU A 24 -12.11 7.17 -3.85
C GLU A 24 -11.36 6.02 -3.18
N PHE A 25 -11.79 5.67 -1.98
CA PHE A 25 -11.34 4.52 -1.23
C PHE A 25 -12.48 3.52 -1.06
N LYS A 26 -12.20 2.25 -1.31
CA LYS A 26 -13.10 1.14 -0.99
C LYS A 26 -12.33 0.05 -0.25
N LEU A 27 -12.90 -0.39 0.87
CA LEU A 27 -12.45 -1.52 1.65
C LEU A 27 -13.29 -2.75 1.27
N GLU A 28 -12.64 -3.80 0.80
CA GLU A 28 -13.29 -5.08 0.51
C GLU A 28 -12.85 -6.11 1.55
N TYR A 29 -13.81 -6.57 2.33
CA TYR A 29 -13.61 -7.65 3.28
C TYR A 29 -14.11 -8.96 2.67
N GLY A 30 -13.29 -9.99 2.75
CA GLY A 30 -13.63 -11.31 2.24
C GLY A 30 -13.06 -12.42 3.09
N PHE A 31 -13.27 -13.64 2.62
CA PHE A 31 -12.73 -14.85 3.22
C PHE A 31 -11.89 -15.57 2.18
N ARG A 32 -10.62 -15.84 2.49
CA ARG A 32 -9.71 -16.60 1.62
C ARG A 32 -9.10 -17.77 2.36
N THR A 33 -8.79 -18.84 1.65
CA THR A 33 -8.06 -19.99 2.20
C THR A 33 -6.55 -19.76 2.05
N LYS A 34 -5.76 -19.99 3.09
CA LYS A 34 -4.29 -19.96 2.97
C LYS A 34 -3.84 -21.02 1.96
N PRO A 35 -2.90 -20.71 1.05
CA PRO A 35 -2.38 -21.71 0.11
C PRO A 35 -1.72 -22.85 0.89
N PRO A 36 -1.83 -24.10 0.40
CA PRO A 36 -1.18 -25.23 1.04
C PRO A 36 0.33 -25.02 1.12
N VAL A 37 0.95 -25.38 2.24
CA VAL A 37 2.41 -25.33 2.39
C VAL A 37 3.03 -26.36 1.43
N ASP A 38 3.96 -25.92 0.57
CA ASP A 38 4.67 -26.81 -0.36
C ASP A 38 5.35 -27.93 0.43
N LYS A 39 4.87 -29.17 0.23
CA LYS A 39 5.54 -30.35 0.78
C LYS A 39 6.83 -30.60 -0.02
N PRO A 40 7.93 -31.03 0.63
CA PRO A 40 9.10 -31.51 -0.09
C PRO A 40 8.70 -32.65 -1.04
N ALA A 41 9.26 -32.63 -2.25
CA ALA A 41 8.98 -33.59 -3.31
C ALA A 41 9.24 -35.03 -2.81
N GLY A 42 8.18 -35.80 -2.60
CA GLY A 42 8.26 -37.19 -2.12
C GLY A 42 7.11 -37.66 -1.21
N SER A 43 6.22 -36.76 -0.77
CA SER A 43 5.05 -37.13 0.06
C SER A 43 3.87 -37.59 -0.80
N SER A 44 3.68 -38.90 -0.95
CA SER A 44 2.43 -39.51 -1.42
C SER A 44 1.43 -39.56 -0.25
N GLY A 45 0.54 -38.57 -0.15
CA GLY A 45 -0.51 -38.56 0.85
C GLY A 45 -1.64 -37.62 0.48
N GLU A 46 -2.85 -38.18 0.45
CA GLU A 46 -4.23 -37.68 0.38
C GLU A 46 -4.51 -36.20 0.01
N PRO A 47 -5.64 -35.92 -0.69
CA PRO A 47 -6.00 -34.56 -1.12
C PRO A 47 -6.02 -33.63 0.10
N GLN A 48 -5.13 -32.63 0.08
CA GLN A 48 -5.02 -31.66 1.15
C GLN A 48 -6.31 -30.84 1.20
N PHE A 49 -7.08 -31.03 2.28
CA PHE A 49 -8.24 -30.20 2.58
C PHE A 49 -7.82 -28.73 2.54
N ALA A 50 -8.55 -27.91 1.79
CA ALA A 50 -8.37 -26.47 1.83
C ALA A 50 -8.40 -26.01 3.29
N GLY A 51 -7.39 -25.24 3.71
CA GLY A 51 -7.33 -24.71 5.08
C GLY A 51 -8.59 -23.91 5.42
N PRO A 52 -8.85 -23.64 6.72
CA PRO A 52 -9.98 -22.81 7.12
C PRO A 52 -9.94 -21.47 6.37
N GLN A 53 -11.13 -21.01 5.97
CA GLN A 53 -11.28 -19.68 5.39
C GLN A 53 -10.98 -18.62 6.46
N LEU A 54 -10.02 -17.75 6.19
CA LEU A 54 -9.61 -16.68 7.08
C LEU A 54 -10.04 -15.32 6.54
N PRO A 55 -10.41 -14.39 7.43
CA PRO A 55 -10.57 -12.97 7.13
C PRO A 55 -9.46 -12.39 6.25
N TYR A 56 -9.86 -11.72 5.18
CA TYR A 56 -8.96 -11.16 4.18
C TYR A 56 -9.37 -9.75 3.79
N VAL A 57 -8.39 -8.87 3.58
CA VAL A 57 -8.62 -7.47 3.25
C VAL A 57 -7.99 -7.12 1.92
N GLU A 58 -8.78 -6.50 1.05
CA GLU A 58 -8.31 -5.82 -0.15
C GLU A 58 -8.72 -4.35 -0.11
N ILE A 59 -7.81 -3.48 -0.55
CA ILE A 59 -8.06 -2.05 -0.65
C ILE A 59 -8.06 -1.66 -2.12
N ARG A 60 -9.09 -0.91 -2.54
CA ARG A 60 -9.13 -0.25 -3.85
C ARG A 60 -9.02 1.25 -3.67
N ILE A 61 -8.07 1.83 -4.38
CA ILE A 61 -7.92 3.28 -4.51
C ILE A 61 -8.17 3.67 -5.96
N THR A 62 -9.10 4.59 -6.19
CA THR A 62 -9.45 5.06 -7.53
C THR A 62 -9.22 6.56 -7.61
N PRO A 63 -8.22 7.06 -8.37
CA PRO A 63 -8.02 8.50 -8.52
C PRO A 63 -9.22 9.14 -9.22
N THR A 64 -9.80 10.17 -8.63
CA THR A 64 -10.90 10.96 -9.22
C THR A 64 -10.37 12.23 -9.89
N ARG A 65 -9.21 12.72 -9.45
CA ARG A 65 -8.50 13.85 -10.05
C ARG A 65 -7.00 13.58 -10.11
N LEU A 66 -6.38 14.00 -11.20
CA LEU A 66 -4.93 13.99 -11.38
C LEU A 66 -4.44 15.37 -11.82
N SER A 67 -3.28 15.79 -11.31
CA SER A 67 -2.59 16.98 -11.82
C SER A 67 -1.75 16.66 -13.06
N GLU A 68 -1.30 17.69 -13.79
CA GLU A 68 -0.45 17.51 -14.98
C GLU A 68 0.90 16.84 -14.66
N ASP A 69 1.39 16.98 -13.43
CA ASP A 69 2.65 16.39 -12.97
C ASP A 69 2.47 14.98 -12.37
N GLU A 70 1.26 14.39 -12.43
CA GLU A 70 0.93 13.03 -11.96
C GLU A 70 0.78 12.05 -13.14
N GLU A 71 1.86 11.79 -13.88
CA GLU A 71 1.82 10.93 -15.09
C GLU A 71 1.78 9.42 -14.80
N LYS A 72 2.39 9.00 -13.69
CA LYS A 72 2.60 7.60 -13.32
C LYS A 72 2.27 7.38 -11.85
N VAL A 73 1.96 6.14 -11.51
CA VAL A 73 1.72 5.70 -10.14
C VAL A 73 2.51 4.44 -9.81
N LYS A 74 3.13 4.44 -8.64
CA LYS A 74 3.82 3.28 -8.05
C LYS A 74 3.22 3.00 -6.68
N VAL A 75 3.13 1.73 -6.31
CA VAL A 75 2.81 1.34 -4.94
C VAL A 75 3.97 0.57 -4.38
N THR A 76 4.45 1.00 -3.21
CA THR A 76 5.52 0.37 -2.45
C THR A 76 4.99 -0.04 -1.09
N ASN A 77 5.39 -1.22 -0.62
CA ASN A 77 5.06 -1.68 0.72
C ASN A 77 6.10 -1.24 1.77
N THR A 78 5.84 -1.55 3.04
CA THR A 78 6.76 -1.34 4.17
C THR A 78 8.16 -1.93 3.97
N LEU A 79 8.28 -3.02 3.19
CA LEU A 79 9.55 -3.67 2.86
C LEU A 79 10.29 -3.01 1.69
N GLY A 80 9.74 -1.94 1.11
CA GLY A 80 10.28 -1.24 -0.06
C GLY A 80 10.03 -1.97 -1.39
N HIS A 81 9.32 -3.08 -1.39
CA HIS A 81 8.96 -3.79 -2.61
C HIS A 81 7.90 -3.03 -3.39
N ARG A 82 8.16 -2.85 -4.69
CA ARG A 82 7.22 -2.21 -5.61
C ARG A 82 6.25 -3.26 -6.15
N ILE A 83 5.01 -3.20 -5.68
CA ILE A 83 3.94 -4.14 -6.06
C ILE A 83 3.08 -3.66 -7.23
N TYR A 84 3.07 -2.35 -7.51
CA TYR A 84 2.29 -1.74 -8.59
C TYR A 84 3.01 -0.52 -9.20
N SER A 85 2.62 -0.08 -10.40
CA SER A 85 3.49 -0.12 -11.58
C SER A 85 2.93 0.41 -12.90
N ARG A 86 2.13 1.48 -12.94
CA ARG A 86 1.42 1.87 -14.17
C ARG A 86 1.35 3.38 -14.43
N LYS A 87 0.88 3.76 -15.63
CA LYS A 87 0.49 5.14 -15.93
C LYS A 87 -0.70 5.52 -15.05
N ALA A 88 -0.70 6.73 -14.51
CA ALA A 88 -1.82 7.24 -13.74
C ALA A 88 -2.94 7.63 -14.70
N LYS A 89 -4.18 7.29 -14.33
CA LYS A 89 -5.38 7.66 -15.07
C LYS A 89 -6.54 7.77 -14.10
N VAL A 90 -7.36 8.81 -14.27
CA VAL A 90 -8.60 8.97 -13.51
C VAL A 90 -9.51 7.76 -13.78
N GLY A 91 -10.12 7.23 -12.71
CA GLY A 91 -11.00 6.06 -12.77
C GLY A 91 -10.29 4.70 -12.86
N ASN A 92 -8.97 4.65 -12.98
CA ASN A 92 -8.26 3.38 -12.91
C ASN A 92 -8.12 2.91 -11.47
N GLU A 93 -8.59 1.70 -11.18
CA GLU A 93 -8.47 1.09 -9.87
C GLU A 93 -7.03 0.64 -9.58
N ILE A 94 -6.53 1.03 -8.42
CA ILE A 94 -5.29 0.55 -7.84
C ILE A 94 -5.68 -0.43 -6.74
N LEU A 95 -5.54 -1.73 -7.02
CA LEU A 95 -5.84 -2.79 -6.07
C LEU A 95 -4.59 -3.10 -5.24
N ILE A 96 -4.77 -3.08 -3.92
CA ILE A 96 -3.74 -3.36 -2.94
C ILE A 96 -4.21 -4.55 -2.11
N ASP A 97 -3.45 -5.62 -2.23
CA ASP A 97 -3.67 -6.83 -1.47
C ASP A 97 -3.02 -6.67 -0.09
N MET A 98 -3.85 -6.53 0.95
CA MET A 98 -3.37 -6.34 2.32
C MET A 98 -3.09 -7.68 3.02
N GLY A 99 -3.72 -8.77 2.57
CA GLY A 99 -3.59 -10.08 3.18
C GLY A 99 -4.61 -10.37 4.28
N PHE A 100 -4.26 -11.29 5.18
CA PHE A 100 -5.13 -11.76 6.26
C PHE A 100 -5.14 -10.79 7.44
N THR A 101 -6.31 -10.57 8.06
CA THR A 101 -6.43 -9.57 9.15
C THR A 101 -5.59 -9.88 10.36
N ASP A 102 -5.44 -11.17 10.70
CA ASP A 102 -4.66 -11.59 11.87
C ASP A 102 -3.18 -11.27 11.64
N ASP A 103 -2.66 -11.60 10.45
CA ASP A 103 -1.29 -11.29 10.05
C ASP A 103 -1.03 -9.77 9.94
N LEU A 104 -2.07 -8.97 9.68
CA LEU A 104 -2.02 -7.50 9.62
C LEU A 104 -1.97 -6.87 11.02
N LYS A 105 -2.72 -7.38 11.99
CA LYS A 105 -2.72 -6.89 13.39
C LYS A 105 -1.40 -7.16 14.10
N ASP A 106 -0.86 -8.35 13.86
CA ASP A 106 0.42 -8.77 14.44
C ASP A 106 1.65 -8.15 13.73
N HIS A 107 1.44 -7.32 12.70
CA HIS A 107 2.49 -6.71 11.86
C HIS A 107 3.46 -7.74 11.26
N ILE A 108 3.04 -9.00 11.15
CA ILE A 108 3.80 -10.10 10.54
C ILE A 108 3.83 -9.92 9.02
N SER A 109 2.72 -9.44 8.47
CA SER A 109 2.57 -9.10 7.06
C SER A 109 2.80 -7.61 6.82
N VAL A 110 2.77 -7.20 5.54
CA VAL A 110 2.88 -5.79 5.17
C VAL A 110 1.70 -5.01 5.72
N TYR A 111 1.96 -4.09 6.64
CA TYR A 111 0.96 -3.25 7.31
C TYR A 111 0.92 -1.81 6.79
N SER A 112 1.81 -1.42 5.87
CA SER A 112 1.80 -0.09 5.28
C SER A 112 2.15 -0.06 3.79
N PHE A 113 1.52 0.86 3.07
CA PHE A 113 1.70 1.05 1.64
C PHE A 113 1.75 2.53 1.29
N ASP A 114 2.69 2.89 0.43
CA ASP A 114 2.80 4.22 -0.17
C ASP A 114 2.38 4.15 -1.64
N ILE A 115 1.31 4.85 -1.99
CA ILE A 115 0.85 5.03 -3.37
C ILE A 115 1.35 6.39 -3.82
N VAL A 116 2.38 6.40 -4.66
CA VAL A 116 3.04 7.64 -5.08
C VAL A 116 2.72 7.94 -6.53
N PHE A 117 2.20 9.13 -6.78
CA PHE A 117 2.03 9.69 -8.12
C PHE A 117 3.26 10.52 -8.46
N PHE A 118 3.78 10.35 -9.68
CA PHE A 118 5.05 10.93 -10.07
C PHE A 118 5.13 11.16 -11.58
N SER A 119 6.05 12.04 -11.98
CA SER A 119 6.43 12.26 -13.37
C SER A 119 7.95 12.11 -13.52
N LYS A 120 8.49 12.48 -14.68
CA LYS A 120 9.94 12.57 -14.88
C LYS A 120 10.60 13.62 -13.97
N LYS A 121 9.84 14.61 -13.48
CA LYS A 121 10.35 15.67 -12.60
C LYS A 121 10.53 15.21 -11.15
N GLY A 122 9.91 14.09 -10.77
CA GLY A 122 9.97 13.54 -9.42
C GLY A 122 8.62 13.09 -8.91
N ASP A 123 8.59 12.76 -7.62
CA ASP A 123 7.40 12.37 -6.89
C ASP A 123 6.55 13.62 -6.59
N THR A 124 5.27 13.57 -6.93
CA THR A 124 4.36 14.73 -6.96
C THR A 124 3.37 14.69 -5.81
N SER A 125 2.77 13.53 -5.55
CA SER A 125 1.84 13.35 -4.43
C SER A 125 1.86 11.91 -3.94
N ARG A 126 1.35 11.69 -2.73
CA ARG A 126 1.34 10.37 -2.09
C ARG A 126 0.06 10.12 -1.31
N ILE A 127 -0.47 8.91 -1.41
CA ILE A 127 -1.46 8.39 -0.47
C ILE A 127 -0.74 7.39 0.42
N HIS A 128 -0.82 7.60 1.73
CA HIS A 128 -0.22 6.71 2.72
C HIS A 128 -1.30 5.85 3.37
N LEU A 129 -1.18 4.53 3.23
CA LEU A 129 -2.04 3.55 3.90
C LEU A 129 -1.26 2.94 5.06
N PHE A 130 -1.89 2.89 6.23
CA PHE A 130 -1.27 2.33 7.43
C PHE A 130 -2.30 1.58 8.26
N VAL A 131 -1.94 0.40 8.74
CA VAL A 131 -2.72 -0.41 9.69
C VAL A 131 -2.06 -0.38 11.06
N GLU A 132 -2.76 0.15 12.05
CA GLU A 132 -2.33 0.10 13.45
C GLU A 132 -2.38 -1.33 13.99
N GLU A 133 -1.61 -1.64 15.03
CA GLU A 133 -1.59 -2.96 15.67
C GLU A 133 -2.98 -3.41 16.16
N ASP A 134 -3.86 -2.45 16.47
CA ASP A 134 -5.22 -2.74 16.89
C ASP A 134 -6.18 -3.08 15.72
N GLY A 135 -5.70 -3.03 14.47
CA GLY A 135 -6.46 -3.25 13.25
C GLY A 135 -7.11 -1.99 12.65
N THR A 136 -6.84 -0.80 13.20
CA THR A 136 -7.36 0.46 12.65
C THR A 136 -6.65 0.80 11.33
N LEU A 137 -7.42 1.06 10.28
CA LEU A 137 -6.91 1.50 8.98
C LEU A 137 -6.92 3.02 8.89
N LEU A 138 -5.74 3.58 8.66
CA LEU A 138 -5.51 4.99 8.42
C LEU A 138 -5.18 5.24 6.94
N ILE A 139 -5.77 6.29 6.37
CA ILE A 139 -5.41 6.83 5.05
C ILE A 139 -5.00 8.28 5.24
N ASN A 140 -3.76 8.60 4.88
CA ASN A 140 -3.17 9.93 5.11
C ASN A 140 -3.25 10.37 6.58
N GLY A 141 -3.25 9.41 7.52
CA GLY A 141 -3.42 9.65 8.96
C GLY A 141 -4.87 9.78 9.43
N GLU A 142 -5.85 9.76 8.52
CA GLU A 142 -7.27 9.79 8.88
C GLU A 142 -7.84 8.38 9.00
N LYS A 143 -8.61 8.13 10.06
CA LYS A 143 -9.24 6.84 10.32
C LYS A 143 -10.35 6.56 9.31
N GLN A 144 -10.24 5.45 8.60
CA GLN A 144 -11.23 5.01 7.60
C GLN A 144 -11.99 3.75 8.03
N GLY A 145 -11.46 2.98 8.98
CA GLY A 145 -12.10 1.76 9.45
C GLY A 145 -11.28 1.02 10.50
N LYS A 146 -11.80 -0.12 10.93
CA LYS A 146 -11.12 -1.05 11.84
C LYS A 146 -11.62 -2.47 11.58
N PHE A 147 -10.74 -3.45 11.66
CA PHE A 147 -11.06 -4.88 11.53
C PHE A 147 -10.46 -5.69 12.68
#